data_AF-A0ABC8WP08-F1
#
_entry.id   AF-A0ABC8WP08-F1
#
_cell.length_a   1.000
_cell.length_b   1.000
_cell.length_c   1.000
_cell.angle_alpha   90.00
_cell.angle_beta   90.00
_cell.angle_gamma   90.00
#
_symmetry.space_group_name_H-M   'P 1'
#
loop_
_entity.id
_entity.type
_entity.pdbx_description
1 polymer ?
#
loop_
_entity_poly.entity_id
_entity_poly.type
_entity_poly.pdbx_seq_one_letter_code
_entity_poly.pdbx_strand_id
1 'polypeptide(L)'
;MRLFRIGMMLFVVVLLARRAHRRAHMPASRDDPKFPTQIRCSLAREWGACTEASQAMPPLLFLGAPPLPLCLAGRASRRARLAMAFAAPGSSSSSSASFDAAAFEAERHRLDAAARDGMASAAASAEADPRAWKWAIRKRVWDALEAEGIARDPRPVHHRIPNFDGAPAAADALGRLDVFQNSQWVKVNPDSPQKQVRFLTLSGDKKLLTPQPRLRTGFFSVLDSQMVPIGCIPEACTSVGAAKYGRPIGLDERIKVDLIVIGSVAVDPSSGARLGKGEGFAELEYGMLRYMGAIDDSTMIVTTVHDKQLVDDIPVEKLLVHDVPVDIICTPTQVIFTNTTIPKPQGIYWEKLSPEKLGQIRILRELKKRIEQETGTVLPCGPSEKLPPTAQRTRRVRRQRR
;
A
#
# COMPACT_ATOMS: atom_id res chain seq x y z
N MET A 1 -0.59 27.12 19.93
CA MET A 1 0.87 26.86 20.06
C MET A 1 1.32 26.25 21.39
N ARG A 2 0.60 26.38 22.53
CA ARG A 2 1.01 25.76 23.81
C ARG A 2 0.72 24.25 23.94
N LEU A 3 -0.40 23.76 23.40
CA LEU A 3 -0.74 22.32 23.44
C LEU A 3 0.19 21.44 22.60
N PHE A 4 0.75 21.98 21.51
CA PHE A 4 1.68 21.23 20.64
C PHE A 4 3.05 20.98 21.30
N ARG A 5 3.49 21.91 22.16
CA ARG A 5 4.73 21.75 22.95
C ARG A 5 4.58 20.71 24.06
N ILE A 6 3.39 20.58 24.65
CA ILE A 6 3.12 19.60 25.71
C ILE A 6 3.12 18.17 25.16
N GLY A 7 2.53 17.95 23.98
CA GLY A 7 2.55 16.64 23.32
C GLY A 7 3.96 16.16 22.96
N MET A 8 4.83 17.07 22.50
CA MET A 8 6.21 16.74 22.13
C MET A 8 7.09 16.44 23.35
N MET A 9 6.87 17.13 24.47
CA MET A 9 7.60 16.87 25.72
C MET A 9 7.22 15.50 26.32
N LEU A 10 5.95 15.11 26.23
CA LEU A 10 5.47 13.82 26.72
C LEU A 10 6.08 12.64 25.94
N PHE A 11 6.30 12.81 24.62
CA PHE A 11 6.92 11.81 23.76
C PHE A 11 8.40 11.55 24.10
N VAL A 12 9.16 12.61 24.44
CA VAL A 12 10.57 12.49 24.84
C VAL A 12 10.71 11.80 26.20
N VAL A 13 9.81 12.08 27.14
CA VAL A 13 9.81 11.45 28.48
C VAL A 13 9.51 9.94 28.38
N VAL A 14 8.56 9.53 27.54
CA VAL A 14 8.24 8.11 27.29
C VAL A 14 9.42 7.37 26.63
N LEU A 15 10.16 8.04 25.74
CA LEU A 15 11.33 7.45 25.09
C LEU A 15 12.49 7.22 26.07
N LEU A 16 12.71 8.15 27.01
CA LEU A 16 13.75 8.05 28.03
C LEU A 16 13.41 7.00 29.09
N ALA A 17 12.15 6.91 29.53
CA ALA A 17 11.69 5.88 30.46
C ALA A 17 11.83 4.46 29.90
N ARG A 18 11.56 4.27 28.60
CA ARG A 18 11.76 2.96 27.92
C ARG A 18 13.23 2.58 27.75
N ARG A 19 14.14 3.55 27.68
CA ARG A 19 15.59 3.30 27.60
C ARG A 19 16.18 2.90 28.96
N ALA A 20 15.63 3.42 30.06
CA ALA A 20 15.97 3.01 31.42
C ALA A 20 15.49 1.59 31.74
N HIS A 21 14.27 1.23 31.32
CA HIS A 21 13.70 -0.10 31.58
C HIS A 21 14.42 -1.24 30.83
N ARG A 22 14.97 -0.97 29.62
CA ARG A 22 15.75 -1.96 28.85
C ARG A 22 17.17 -2.21 29.37
N ARG A 23 17.69 -1.37 30.27
CA ARG A 23 18.99 -1.62 30.92
C ARG A 23 18.87 -2.50 32.17
N ALA A 24 17.67 -2.73 32.69
CA ALA A 24 17.45 -3.51 33.91
C ALA A 24 17.27 -5.02 33.69
N HIS A 25 17.20 -5.49 32.44
CA HIS A 25 17.06 -6.92 32.13
C HIS A 25 18.02 -7.36 31.02
N MET A 26 19.21 -7.81 31.42
CA MET A 26 20.02 -8.75 30.66
C MET A 26 20.30 -9.97 31.56
N PRO A 27 20.15 -11.22 31.06
CA PRO A 27 20.51 -12.40 31.84
C PRO A 27 22.02 -12.65 31.76
N ALA A 28 22.64 -12.90 32.90
CA ALA A 28 24.03 -13.34 32.99
C ALA A 28 24.13 -14.85 32.69
N SER A 29 25.00 -15.23 31.76
CA SER A 29 25.43 -16.61 31.55
C SER A 29 26.46 -17.02 32.61
N ARG A 30 26.32 -18.22 33.19
CA ARG A 30 27.38 -18.86 34.00
C ARG A 30 27.29 -20.38 33.91
N ASP A 31 28.31 -20.98 33.30
CA ASP A 31 28.88 -22.28 33.67
C ASP A 31 30.23 -22.00 34.35
N ASP A 32 30.42 -22.46 35.59
CA ASP A 32 31.55 -23.26 36.11
C ASP A 32 31.59 -23.22 37.67
N PRO A 33 31.99 -24.31 38.37
CA PRO A 33 31.60 -24.60 39.74
C PRO A 33 32.66 -24.25 40.79
N LYS A 34 32.20 -23.91 42.00
CA LYS A 34 32.78 -24.30 43.30
C LYS A 34 31.88 -23.80 44.44
N PHE A 35 31.28 -24.75 45.17
CA PHE A 35 30.64 -24.61 46.48
C PHE A 35 31.68 -24.21 47.57
N PRO A 36 31.32 -23.80 48.83
CA PRO A 36 30.03 -24.03 49.50
C PRO A 36 29.44 -22.89 50.38
N THR A 37 28.20 -23.16 50.81
CA THR A 37 27.54 -22.89 52.11
C THR A 37 26.61 -21.67 52.28
N GLN A 38 25.40 -22.04 52.71
CA GLN A 38 24.48 -21.39 53.65
C GLN A 38 23.19 -20.71 53.14
N ILE A 39 22.09 -21.39 53.50
CA ILE A 39 20.76 -20.93 53.95
C ILE A 39 19.63 -20.88 52.89
N ARG A 40 18.76 -21.90 53.00
CA ARG A 40 17.40 -22.02 52.46
C ARG A 40 16.38 -21.42 53.43
N CYS A 41 15.46 -20.60 52.93
CA CYS A 41 14.04 -20.40 53.31
C CYS A 41 13.60 -19.08 52.63
N SER A 42 12.45 -18.91 51.97
CA SER A 42 11.10 -19.41 52.27
C SER A 42 10.13 -19.10 51.11
N LEU A 43 9.01 -19.84 51.11
CA LEU A 43 7.67 -19.44 50.68
C LEU A 43 7.36 -19.38 49.17
N ALA A 44 7.04 -20.55 48.64
CA ALA A 44 5.90 -20.74 47.75
C ALA A 44 4.63 -20.92 48.62
N ARG A 45 3.60 -20.11 48.37
CA ARG A 45 2.19 -20.38 48.66
C ARG A 45 1.36 -19.30 47.94
N GLU A 46 0.19 -19.72 47.48
CA GLU A 46 -0.92 -18.95 46.92
C GLU A 46 -1.02 -18.85 45.39
N TRP A 47 -2.06 -19.32 44.71
CA TRP A 47 -3.31 -20.03 45.06
C TRP A 47 -3.70 -20.92 43.86
N GLY A 48 -4.29 -22.08 44.16
CA GLY A 48 -4.99 -22.92 43.19
C GLY A 48 -6.51 -22.79 43.37
N ALA A 49 -7.21 -22.85 42.23
CA ALA A 49 -8.51 -23.47 41.96
C ALA A 49 -9.67 -23.34 42.98
N CYS A 50 -10.79 -22.82 42.47
CA CYS A 50 -12.13 -23.31 42.83
C CYS A 50 -13.04 -23.33 41.59
N THR A 51 -13.92 -24.32 41.61
CA THR A 51 -14.66 -25.01 40.55
C THR A 51 -16.08 -24.46 40.29
N GLU A 52 -16.56 -24.77 39.08
CA GLU A 52 -17.94 -25.11 38.64
C GLU A 52 -19.18 -24.49 39.31
N ALA A 53 -20.06 -23.93 38.47
CA ALA A 53 -21.52 -24.07 38.62
C ALA A 53 -22.24 -23.95 37.25
N SER A 54 -22.98 -25.01 36.92
CA SER A 54 -23.93 -25.15 35.82
C SER A 54 -25.26 -24.45 36.13
N GLN A 55 -25.94 -23.88 35.12
CA GLN A 55 -27.40 -23.99 34.95
C GLN A 55 -27.87 -23.42 33.60
N ALA A 56 -28.86 -24.11 33.02
CA ALA A 56 -29.44 -23.92 31.70
C ALA A 56 -30.93 -23.50 31.77
N MET A 57 -31.48 -23.11 30.61
CA MET A 57 -32.90 -22.94 30.18
C MET A 57 -33.49 -21.51 30.21
N PRO A 58 -34.50 -21.17 29.36
CA PRO A 58 -34.93 -21.76 28.07
C PRO A 58 -35.15 -20.70 26.95
N PRO A 59 -35.49 -21.11 25.70
CA PRO A 59 -35.80 -20.20 24.59
C PRO A 59 -37.29 -19.85 24.52
N LEU A 60 -37.62 -18.61 24.13
CA LEU A 60 -38.99 -18.20 23.80
C LEU A 60 -39.24 -18.33 22.29
N LEU A 61 -40.18 -19.20 21.95
CA LEU A 61 -40.89 -19.30 20.66
C LEU A 61 -42.17 -18.44 20.69
N PHE A 62 -42.77 -18.28 19.50
CA PHE A 62 -44.07 -17.66 19.12
C PHE A 62 -43.93 -16.27 18.47
N LEU A 63 -44.55 -15.91 17.33
CA LEU A 63 -45.50 -16.52 16.40
C LEU A 63 -45.30 -15.86 15.02
N GLY A 64 -45.60 -16.59 13.95
CA GLY A 64 -45.64 -16.06 12.58
C GLY A 64 -47.02 -15.57 12.12
N ALA A 65 -46.95 -14.77 11.04
CA ALA A 65 -47.95 -14.48 9.98
C ALA A 65 -49.10 -13.48 10.30
N PRO A 66 -49.72 -12.80 9.30
CA PRO A 66 -49.64 -12.98 7.82
C PRO A 66 -49.40 -11.67 6.99
N PRO A 67 -49.37 -11.75 5.63
CA PRO A 67 -49.03 -10.62 4.74
C PRO A 67 -50.22 -9.98 3.99
N LEU A 68 -49.91 -8.87 3.27
CA LEU A 68 -50.63 -8.18 2.17
C LEU A 68 -51.61 -7.02 2.54
N PRO A 69 -51.89 -6.04 1.65
CA PRO A 69 -51.67 -6.05 0.19
C PRO A 69 -51.00 -4.82 -0.47
N LEU A 70 -50.64 -5.03 -1.74
CA LEU A 70 -50.36 -4.02 -2.76
C LEU A 70 -51.48 -2.97 -2.83
N CYS A 71 -51.09 -1.70 -2.95
CA CYS A 71 -51.92 -0.69 -3.61
C CYS A 71 -51.04 0.20 -4.50
N LEU A 72 -51.30 0.12 -5.82
CA LEU A 72 -50.92 1.13 -6.79
C LEU A 72 -51.63 2.45 -6.47
N ALA A 73 -50.89 3.55 -6.42
CA ALA A 73 -51.42 4.86 -6.69
C ALA A 73 -50.30 5.76 -7.21
N GLY A 74 -50.33 6.02 -8.52
CA GLY A 74 -49.49 7.02 -9.15
C GLY A 74 -49.84 8.41 -8.64
N ARG A 75 -48.82 9.23 -8.42
CA ARG A 75 -48.93 10.68 -8.49
C ARG A 75 -47.71 11.25 -9.20
N ALA A 76 -47.93 11.62 -10.46
CA ALA A 76 -47.07 12.51 -11.21
C ALA A 76 -47.01 13.86 -10.50
N SER A 77 -45.82 14.27 -10.06
CA SER A 77 -45.56 15.64 -9.64
C SER A 77 -44.75 16.35 -10.72
N ARG A 78 -45.45 17.14 -11.54
CA ARG A 78 -44.84 18.14 -12.43
C ARG A 78 -44.07 19.12 -11.56
N ARG A 79 -42.75 19.19 -11.70
CA ARG A 79 -41.96 20.35 -11.26
C ARG A 79 -41.66 21.22 -12.47
N ALA A 80 -42.22 22.42 -12.44
CA ALA A 80 -42.01 23.49 -13.39
C ALA A 80 -40.52 23.87 -13.45
N ARG A 81 -39.99 23.98 -14.68
CA ARG A 81 -38.72 24.64 -14.96
C ARG A 81 -38.94 26.14 -14.82
N LEU A 82 -38.33 26.76 -13.81
CA LEU A 82 -38.07 28.19 -13.81
C LEU A 82 -36.65 28.39 -14.34
N ALA A 83 -36.54 28.87 -15.58
CA ALA A 83 -35.28 29.35 -16.12
C ALA A 83 -34.98 30.72 -15.51
N MET A 84 -33.92 30.81 -14.71
CA MET A 84 -33.29 32.09 -14.40
C MET A 84 -31.98 32.19 -15.16
N ALA A 85 -31.99 33.05 -16.19
CA ALA A 85 -30.80 33.47 -16.90
C ALA A 85 -30.02 34.43 -16.00
N PHE A 86 -28.84 34.01 -15.53
CA PHE A 86 -27.81 34.91 -15.04
C PHE A 86 -26.72 35.01 -16.11
N ALA A 87 -26.59 36.19 -16.70
CA ALA A 87 -25.48 36.54 -17.58
C ALA A 87 -24.22 36.74 -16.71
N ALA A 88 -23.17 35.97 -16.99
CA ALA A 88 -21.83 36.18 -16.41
C ALA A 88 -20.93 36.89 -17.43
N PRO A 89 -20.14 37.91 -17.03
CA PRO A 89 -19.24 38.59 -17.93
C PRO A 89 -17.96 37.78 -18.18
N GLY A 90 -17.43 37.96 -19.39
CA GLY A 90 -16.34 37.21 -20.04
C GLY A 90 -15.24 36.63 -19.16
N SER A 91 -15.08 35.31 -19.24
CA SER A 91 -13.85 34.62 -18.87
C SER A 91 -12.96 34.47 -20.10
N SER A 92 -11.82 35.13 -20.07
CA SER A 92 -10.69 34.90 -20.97
C SER A 92 -10.34 33.41 -21.02
N SER A 93 -10.41 32.82 -22.21
CA SER A 93 -10.03 31.43 -22.47
C SER A 93 -8.51 31.26 -22.29
N SER A 94 -8.10 30.80 -21.10
CA SER A 94 -6.81 30.11 -21.00
C SER A 94 -7.02 28.70 -21.56
N SER A 95 -6.35 28.41 -22.67
CA SER A 95 -6.39 27.09 -23.29
C SER A 95 -5.75 26.07 -22.34
N SER A 96 -6.57 25.31 -21.62
CA SER A 96 -6.12 24.06 -21.00
C SER A 96 -5.70 23.13 -22.15
N ALA A 97 -4.39 22.94 -22.34
CA ALA A 97 -3.88 21.96 -23.29
C ALA A 97 -4.58 20.61 -23.04
N SER A 98 -5.24 20.05 -24.05
CA SER A 98 -5.89 18.75 -23.96
C SER A 98 -4.84 17.69 -23.56
N PHE A 99 -5.21 16.81 -22.63
CA PHE A 99 -4.35 15.71 -22.21
C PHE A 99 -4.07 14.76 -23.39
N ASP A 100 -2.80 14.60 -23.75
CA ASP A 100 -2.36 13.69 -24.82
C ASP A 100 -2.12 12.29 -24.25
N ALA A 101 -3.15 11.45 -24.37
CA ALA A 101 -3.14 10.07 -23.90
C ALA A 101 -2.07 9.22 -24.62
N ALA A 102 -1.87 9.40 -25.92
CA ALA A 102 -0.93 8.61 -26.71
C ALA A 102 0.52 8.92 -26.31
N ALA A 103 0.87 10.20 -26.15
CA ALA A 103 2.19 10.59 -25.67
C ALA A 103 2.46 10.10 -24.24
N PHE A 104 1.44 10.15 -23.36
CA PHE A 104 1.55 9.64 -22.00
C PHE A 104 1.82 8.12 -21.97
N GLU A 105 1.07 7.34 -22.76
CA GLU A 105 1.28 5.89 -22.86
C GLU A 105 2.64 5.55 -23.45
N ALA A 106 3.04 6.19 -24.54
CA ALA A 106 4.34 5.97 -25.18
C ALA A 106 5.49 6.21 -24.20
N GLU A 107 5.43 7.32 -23.45
CA GLU A 107 6.43 7.63 -22.43
C GLU A 107 6.43 6.61 -21.29
N ARG A 108 5.24 6.22 -20.80
CA ARG A 108 5.11 5.19 -19.76
C ARG A 108 5.72 3.86 -20.22
N HIS A 109 5.38 3.40 -21.41
CA HIS A 109 5.89 2.15 -21.98
C HIS A 109 7.42 2.18 -22.14
N ARG A 110 7.97 3.29 -22.63
CA ARG A 110 9.42 3.49 -22.76
C ARG A 110 10.14 3.43 -21.41
N LEU A 111 9.60 4.11 -20.40
CA LEU A 111 10.14 4.10 -19.05
C LEU A 111 10.02 2.72 -18.37
N ASP A 112 8.92 2.01 -18.63
CA ASP A 112 8.73 0.64 -18.17
C ASP A 112 9.69 -0.34 -18.85
N ALA A 113 9.99 -0.17 -20.14
CA ALA A 113 10.99 -0.96 -20.84
C ALA A 113 12.40 -0.76 -20.26
N ALA A 114 12.86 0.49 -20.16
CA ALA A 114 14.19 0.79 -19.61
C ALA A 114 14.39 0.26 -18.18
N ALA A 115 13.32 0.26 -17.38
CA ALA A 115 13.34 -0.32 -16.03
C ALA A 115 13.49 -1.84 -16.03
N ARG A 116 12.79 -2.53 -16.95
CA ARG A 116 12.92 -3.98 -17.11
C ARG A 116 14.32 -4.35 -17.55
N ASP A 117 14.88 -3.64 -18.53
CA ASP A 117 16.22 -3.92 -19.05
C ASP A 117 17.29 -3.75 -17.95
N GLY A 118 17.19 -2.67 -17.16
CA GLY A 118 18.11 -2.47 -16.04
C GLY A 118 17.93 -3.48 -14.90
N MET A 119 16.70 -3.94 -14.62
CA MET A 119 16.48 -5.02 -13.66
C MET A 119 17.01 -6.37 -14.16
N ALA A 120 16.87 -6.66 -15.45
CA ALA A 120 17.42 -7.86 -16.07
C ALA A 120 18.96 -7.85 -16.03
N SER A 121 19.58 -6.70 -16.34
CA SER A 121 21.03 -6.52 -16.25
C SER A 121 21.54 -6.66 -14.81
N ALA A 122 20.86 -6.06 -13.82
CA ALA A 122 21.22 -6.21 -12.42
C ALA A 122 21.11 -7.66 -11.94
N ALA A 123 20.05 -8.35 -12.35
CA ALA A 123 19.84 -9.77 -12.04
C ALA A 123 20.94 -10.67 -12.63
N ALA A 124 21.39 -10.41 -13.85
CA ALA A 124 22.47 -11.16 -14.49
C ALA A 124 23.83 -10.99 -13.77
N SER A 125 23.99 -9.95 -12.95
CA SER A 125 25.21 -9.68 -12.17
C SER A 125 25.13 -10.11 -10.69
N ALA A 126 24.08 -10.84 -10.28
CA ALA A 126 23.66 -10.98 -8.88
C ALA A 126 24.30 -12.12 -8.07
N GLU A 127 25.39 -12.76 -8.51
CA GLU A 127 26.01 -13.91 -7.80
C GLU A 127 26.51 -13.57 -6.37
N ALA A 128 26.61 -12.29 -6.00
CA ALA A 128 27.04 -11.83 -4.67
C ALA A 128 26.03 -10.90 -3.94
N ASP A 129 24.79 -10.74 -4.42
CA ASP A 129 23.82 -9.80 -3.81
C ASP A 129 23.07 -10.47 -2.63
N PRO A 130 23.06 -9.88 -1.42
CA PRO A 130 22.20 -10.30 -0.31
C PRO A 130 20.70 -10.40 -0.67
N ARG A 131 20.26 -9.77 -1.76
CA ARG A 131 18.88 -9.81 -2.29
C ARG A 131 18.65 -10.89 -3.35
N ALA A 132 19.67 -11.69 -3.70
CA ALA A 132 19.58 -12.74 -4.72
C ALA A 132 18.43 -13.72 -4.46
N TRP A 133 18.15 -14.05 -3.20
CA TRP A 133 17.04 -14.93 -2.82
C TRP A 133 15.67 -14.37 -3.23
N LYS A 134 15.46 -13.04 -3.10
CA LYS A 134 14.19 -12.40 -3.52
C LYS A 134 14.01 -12.55 -5.02
N TRP A 135 15.10 -12.44 -5.79
CA TRP A 135 15.04 -12.63 -7.23
C TRP A 135 14.71 -14.07 -7.60
N ALA A 136 15.32 -15.06 -6.95
CA ALA A 136 15.10 -16.48 -7.24
C ALA A 136 13.62 -16.86 -7.13
N ILE A 137 12.96 -16.43 -6.05
CA ILE A 137 11.52 -16.65 -5.85
C ILE A 137 10.70 -15.93 -6.92
N ARG A 138 10.99 -14.66 -7.22
CA ARG A 138 10.27 -13.92 -8.27
C ARG A 138 10.37 -14.60 -9.62
N LYS A 139 11.58 -15.01 -10.02
CA LYS A 139 11.81 -15.69 -11.30
C LYS A 139 11.05 -17.00 -11.36
N ARG A 140 11.15 -17.83 -10.31
CA ARG A 140 10.40 -19.10 -10.21
C ARG A 140 8.90 -18.89 -10.41
N VAL A 141 8.31 -17.89 -9.74
CA VAL A 141 6.87 -17.59 -9.87
C VAL A 141 6.53 -17.03 -11.25
N TRP A 142 7.32 -16.10 -11.79
CA TRP A 142 7.10 -15.58 -13.15
C TRP A 142 7.17 -16.70 -14.20
N ASP A 143 8.19 -17.55 -14.13
CA ASP A 143 8.37 -18.68 -15.03
C ASP A 143 7.18 -19.65 -14.94
N ALA A 144 6.72 -19.99 -13.73
CA ALA A 144 5.57 -20.87 -13.53
C ALA A 144 4.28 -20.30 -14.14
N LEU A 145 3.98 -19.01 -13.92
CA LEU A 145 2.79 -18.37 -14.47
C LEU A 145 2.80 -18.32 -16.01
N GLU A 146 3.96 -18.12 -16.62
CA GLU A 146 4.12 -18.13 -18.08
C GLU A 146 4.01 -19.55 -18.65
N ALA A 147 4.71 -20.51 -18.05
CA ALA A 147 4.75 -21.90 -18.51
C ALA A 147 3.40 -22.61 -18.40
N GLU A 148 2.63 -22.31 -17.34
CA GLU A 148 1.31 -22.90 -17.11
C GLU A 148 0.18 -22.15 -17.85
N GLY A 149 0.48 -21.11 -18.64
CA GLY A 149 -0.53 -20.37 -19.40
C GLY A 149 -1.47 -19.50 -18.54
N ILE A 150 -1.10 -19.25 -17.29
CA ILE A 150 -1.86 -18.45 -16.32
C ILE A 150 -1.66 -16.96 -16.58
N ALA A 151 -0.47 -16.56 -17.03
CA ALA A 151 -0.12 -15.18 -17.30
C ALA A 151 -1.11 -14.51 -18.28
N ARG A 152 -1.45 -13.26 -18.01
CA ARG A 152 -2.29 -12.40 -18.87
C ARG A 152 -1.54 -11.13 -19.21
N ASP A 153 -2.00 -10.41 -20.24
CA ASP A 153 -1.34 -9.19 -20.67
C ASP A 153 -1.33 -8.10 -19.59
N PRO A 154 -0.24 -7.32 -19.48
CA PRO A 154 0.90 -7.26 -20.39
C PRO A 154 1.95 -8.35 -20.14
N ARG A 155 2.28 -9.12 -21.19
CA ARG A 155 3.33 -10.15 -21.18
C ARG A 155 4.66 -9.67 -21.81
N PRO A 156 5.81 -10.28 -21.48
CA PRO A 156 5.98 -11.24 -20.38
C PRO A 156 5.81 -10.58 -19.01
N VAL A 157 5.41 -11.38 -18.01
CA VAL A 157 5.16 -10.91 -16.63
C VAL A 157 6.45 -10.65 -15.84
N HIS A 158 7.61 -11.11 -16.33
CA HIS A 158 8.90 -10.85 -15.71
C HIS A 158 9.12 -9.35 -15.46
N HIS A 159 9.65 -9.04 -14.27
CA HIS A 159 9.88 -7.67 -13.81
C HIS A 159 8.59 -6.82 -13.63
N ARG A 160 7.42 -7.47 -13.55
CA ARG A 160 6.12 -6.85 -13.27
C ARG A 160 5.45 -7.50 -12.08
N ILE A 161 4.43 -6.84 -11.54
CA ILE A 161 3.41 -7.57 -10.78
C ILE A 161 2.62 -8.40 -11.82
N PRO A 162 2.60 -9.73 -11.73
CA PRO A 162 2.04 -10.57 -12.78
C PRO A 162 0.55 -10.33 -12.95
N ASN A 163 0.09 -10.09 -14.17
CA ASN A 163 -1.32 -10.24 -14.46
C ASN A 163 -1.62 -11.72 -14.71
N PHE A 164 -2.79 -12.20 -14.27
CA PHE A 164 -3.09 -13.62 -14.21
C PHE A 164 -4.56 -13.89 -14.52
N ASP A 165 -4.83 -15.12 -14.97
CA ASP A 165 -6.18 -15.61 -15.14
C ASP A 165 -6.91 -15.73 -13.81
N GLY A 166 -8.12 -15.18 -13.71
CA GLY A 166 -8.86 -15.11 -12.45
C GLY A 166 -8.57 -13.87 -11.60
N ALA A 167 -7.80 -12.89 -12.09
CA ALA A 167 -7.63 -11.60 -11.40
C ALA A 167 -8.98 -10.91 -11.04
N PRO A 168 -10.03 -10.95 -11.89
CA PRO A 168 -11.34 -10.45 -11.49
C PRO A 168 -11.96 -11.20 -10.32
N ALA A 169 -11.86 -12.53 -10.29
CA ALA A 169 -12.41 -13.35 -9.20
C ALA A 169 -11.71 -13.07 -7.86
N ALA A 170 -10.38 -12.89 -7.87
CA ALA A 170 -9.63 -12.47 -6.68
C ALA A 170 -10.04 -11.06 -6.21
N ALA A 171 -10.30 -10.14 -7.15
CA ALA A 171 -10.80 -8.81 -6.83
C ALA A 171 -12.22 -8.84 -6.26
N ASP A 172 -13.11 -9.70 -6.78
CA ASP A 172 -14.46 -9.88 -6.26
C ASP A 172 -14.44 -10.50 -4.85
N ALA A 173 -13.51 -11.42 -4.57
CA ALA A 173 -13.28 -11.94 -3.22
C ALA A 173 -12.87 -10.84 -2.24
N LEU A 174 -11.92 -9.99 -2.63
CA LEU A 174 -11.54 -8.80 -1.87
C LEU A 174 -12.75 -7.87 -1.67
N GLY A 175 -13.54 -7.67 -2.73
CA GLY A 175 -14.74 -6.86 -2.72
C GLY A 175 -15.76 -7.29 -1.68
N ARG A 176 -15.86 -8.59 -1.35
CA ARG A 176 -16.79 -9.10 -0.34
C ARG A 176 -16.31 -8.95 1.10
N LEU A 177 -15.07 -8.52 1.34
CA LEU A 177 -14.54 -8.38 2.69
C LEU A 177 -15.16 -7.18 3.42
N ASP A 178 -15.49 -7.34 4.69
CA ASP A 178 -15.97 -6.25 5.55
C ASP A 178 -15.00 -5.08 5.60
N VAL A 179 -13.68 -5.37 5.63
CA VAL A 179 -12.64 -4.32 5.61
C VAL A 179 -12.68 -3.48 4.33
N PHE A 180 -13.11 -4.05 3.20
CA PHE A 180 -13.30 -3.31 1.96
C PHE A 180 -14.65 -2.62 1.94
N GLN A 181 -15.74 -3.32 2.29
CA GLN A 181 -17.09 -2.76 2.30
C GLN A 181 -17.19 -1.51 3.19
N ASN A 182 -16.55 -1.54 4.36
CA ASN A 182 -16.55 -0.43 5.31
C ASN A 182 -15.54 0.68 5.00
N SER A 183 -14.63 0.49 4.04
CA SER A 183 -13.64 1.50 3.65
C SER A 183 -14.26 2.64 2.84
N GLN A 184 -13.75 3.86 3.04
CA GLN A 184 -14.11 5.04 2.24
C GLN A 184 -12.94 5.51 1.37
N TRP A 185 -11.72 5.37 1.87
CA TRP A 185 -10.49 5.65 1.15
C TRP A 185 -9.69 4.38 0.95
N VAL A 186 -9.55 3.96 -0.31
CA VAL A 186 -8.79 2.76 -0.67
C VAL A 186 -7.61 3.14 -1.53
N LYS A 187 -6.41 2.81 -1.06
CA LYS A 187 -5.20 2.91 -1.88
C LYS A 187 -5.02 1.65 -2.70
N VAL A 188 -4.93 1.77 -4.02
CA VAL A 188 -4.71 0.61 -4.91
C VAL A 188 -3.53 0.92 -5.82
N ASN A 189 -2.56 0.00 -5.96
CA ASN A 189 -1.46 0.20 -6.90
C ASN A 189 -1.99 0.25 -8.36
N PRO A 190 -1.25 0.88 -9.28
CA PRO A 190 -1.68 1.03 -10.67
C PRO A 190 -1.44 -0.23 -11.53
N ASP A 191 -0.98 -1.34 -10.92
CA ASP A 191 -0.63 -2.57 -11.65
C ASP A 191 -1.86 -3.19 -12.34
N SER A 192 -1.63 -3.83 -13.50
CA SER A 192 -2.66 -4.46 -14.33
C SER A 192 -3.58 -5.46 -13.60
N PRO A 193 -3.09 -6.41 -12.78
CA PRO A 193 -3.95 -7.36 -12.06
C PRO A 193 -4.93 -6.69 -11.09
N GLN A 194 -4.68 -5.44 -10.70
CA GLN A 194 -5.51 -4.71 -9.74
C GLN A 194 -6.52 -3.77 -10.39
N LYS A 195 -6.64 -3.78 -11.74
CA LYS A 195 -7.61 -2.96 -12.46
C LYS A 195 -9.04 -3.19 -11.96
N GLN A 196 -9.41 -4.44 -11.70
CA GLN A 196 -10.74 -4.77 -11.20
C GLN A 196 -10.96 -4.24 -9.77
N VAL A 197 -9.95 -4.27 -8.90
CA VAL A 197 -10.06 -3.68 -7.55
C VAL A 197 -10.30 -2.17 -7.63
N ARG A 198 -9.61 -1.46 -8.54
CA ARG A 198 -9.87 -0.04 -8.81
C ARG A 198 -11.29 0.20 -9.32
N PHE A 199 -11.78 -0.69 -10.18
CA PHE A 199 -13.16 -0.63 -10.69
C PHE A 199 -14.19 -0.80 -9.57
N LEU A 200 -14.02 -1.81 -8.69
CA LEU A 200 -14.89 -2.02 -7.54
C LEU A 200 -14.84 -0.84 -6.56
N THR A 201 -13.66 -0.24 -6.38
CA THR A 201 -13.49 0.95 -5.52
C THR A 201 -14.32 2.12 -6.04
N LEU A 202 -14.16 2.48 -7.33
CA LEU A 202 -14.87 3.61 -7.92
C LEU A 202 -16.37 3.34 -8.10
N SER A 203 -16.75 2.12 -8.47
CA SER A 203 -18.16 1.74 -8.66
C SER A 203 -18.91 1.62 -7.34
N GLY A 204 -18.19 1.42 -6.22
CA GLY A 204 -18.75 1.43 -4.87
C GLY A 204 -18.75 2.80 -4.21
N ASP A 205 -18.62 3.89 -4.99
CA ASP A 205 -18.58 5.29 -4.54
C ASP A 205 -17.50 5.59 -3.47
N LYS A 206 -16.41 4.81 -3.47
CA LYS A 206 -15.24 5.02 -2.60
C LYS A 206 -14.23 5.94 -3.28
N LYS A 207 -13.39 6.59 -2.47
CA LYS A 207 -12.25 7.37 -2.96
C LYS A 207 -11.07 6.46 -3.26
N LEU A 208 -10.68 6.42 -4.52
CA LEU A 208 -9.51 5.69 -4.99
C LEU A 208 -8.26 6.57 -4.89
N LEU A 209 -7.29 6.13 -4.11
CA LEU A 209 -5.96 6.70 -4.08
C LEU A 209 -5.00 5.82 -4.90
N THR A 210 -4.51 6.31 -6.04
CA THR A 210 -3.60 5.55 -6.91
C THR A 210 -2.25 6.26 -7.06
N PRO A 211 -1.11 5.57 -6.87
CA PRO A 211 0.20 6.14 -7.13
C PRO A 211 0.31 6.60 -8.58
N GLN A 212 0.95 7.76 -8.79
CA GLN A 212 1.34 8.13 -10.15
C GLN A 212 2.50 7.25 -10.61
N PRO A 213 2.58 6.89 -11.91
CA PRO A 213 3.61 5.98 -12.41
C PRO A 213 5.01 6.36 -11.91
N ARG A 214 5.60 5.44 -11.13
CA ARG A 214 6.98 5.51 -10.61
C ARG A 214 7.28 6.74 -9.73
N LEU A 215 6.26 7.41 -9.18
CA LEU A 215 6.38 8.63 -8.37
C LEU A 215 7.13 9.78 -9.07
N ARG A 216 7.18 9.77 -10.41
CA ARG A 216 8.00 10.72 -11.20
C ARG A 216 7.26 12.01 -11.55
N THR A 217 5.97 11.90 -11.88
CA THR A 217 5.12 13.03 -12.27
C THR A 217 4.37 13.64 -11.10
N GLY A 218 4.29 12.91 -9.98
CA GLY A 218 3.60 13.33 -8.76
C GLY A 218 3.56 12.18 -7.75
N PHE A 219 2.86 12.41 -6.64
CA PHE A 219 2.81 11.48 -5.50
C PHE A 219 1.66 10.48 -5.67
N PHE A 220 0.42 10.89 -5.38
CA PHE A 220 -0.78 10.12 -5.67
C PHE A 220 -1.77 10.96 -6.49
N SER A 221 -2.68 10.27 -7.17
CA SER A 221 -3.92 10.85 -7.69
C SER A 221 -5.10 10.30 -6.90
N VAL A 222 -6.04 11.19 -6.58
CA VAL A 222 -7.35 10.83 -6.02
C VAL A 222 -8.37 10.83 -7.14
N LEU A 223 -9.18 9.78 -7.17
CA LEU A 223 -10.35 9.65 -8.02
C LEU A 223 -11.57 9.30 -7.16
N ASP A 224 -12.71 9.84 -7.52
CA ASP A 224 -14.02 9.33 -7.10
C ASP A 224 -14.97 9.28 -8.31
N SER A 225 -16.10 8.60 -8.15
CA SER A 225 -17.07 8.38 -9.22
C SER A 225 -17.61 9.69 -9.81
N GLN A 226 -17.69 10.76 -9.02
CA GLN A 226 -18.21 12.06 -9.44
C GLN A 226 -17.22 12.84 -10.32
N MET A 227 -15.93 12.54 -10.20
CA MET A 227 -14.88 13.11 -11.05
C MET A 227 -14.82 12.45 -12.44
N VAL A 228 -15.47 11.30 -12.62
CA VAL A 228 -15.39 10.48 -13.83
C VAL A 228 -16.71 10.59 -14.61
N PRO A 229 -16.68 10.92 -15.91
CA PRO A 229 -17.89 10.92 -16.73
C PRO A 229 -18.60 9.56 -16.71
N ILE A 230 -19.93 9.59 -16.85
CA ILE A 230 -20.75 8.38 -16.88
C ILE A 230 -20.23 7.42 -17.97
N GLY A 231 -20.03 6.16 -17.61
CA GLY A 231 -19.48 5.13 -18.51
C GLY A 231 -17.95 5.09 -18.61
N CYS A 232 -17.23 6.06 -18.04
CA CYS A 232 -15.76 6.15 -18.12
C CYS A 232 -15.01 5.51 -16.93
N ILE A 233 -15.70 4.89 -15.95
CA ILE A 233 -15.02 4.22 -14.80
C ILE A 233 -13.99 3.17 -15.27
N PRO A 234 -14.26 2.30 -16.27
CA PRO A 234 -13.26 1.36 -16.75
C PRO A 234 -11.99 2.03 -17.30
N GLU A 235 -12.13 3.19 -17.95
CA GLU A 235 -10.99 4.01 -18.42
C GLU A 235 -10.24 4.61 -17.23
N ALA A 236 -10.94 5.20 -16.26
CA ALA A 236 -10.37 5.78 -15.05
C ALA A 236 -9.54 4.79 -14.23
N CYS A 237 -9.81 3.49 -14.35
CA CYS A 237 -9.04 2.42 -13.72
C CYS A 237 -7.71 2.09 -14.44
N THR A 238 -7.40 2.74 -15.56
CA THR A 238 -6.10 2.61 -16.26
C THR A 238 -5.13 3.71 -15.80
N SER A 239 -3.83 3.56 -16.06
CA SER A 239 -2.87 4.63 -15.75
C SER A 239 -3.16 5.92 -16.53
N VAL A 240 -3.68 5.80 -17.75
CA VAL A 240 -4.08 6.93 -18.60
C VAL A 240 -5.29 7.64 -18.00
N GLY A 241 -6.35 6.88 -17.69
CA GLY A 241 -7.54 7.45 -17.07
C GLY A 241 -7.27 8.05 -15.70
N ALA A 242 -6.41 7.43 -14.90
CA ALA A 242 -5.97 8.00 -13.63
C ALA A 242 -5.24 9.34 -13.79
N ALA A 243 -4.46 9.50 -14.86
CA ALA A 243 -3.80 10.77 -15.19
C ALA A 243 -4.77 11.81 -15.78
N LYS A 244 -5.77 11.36 -16.55
CA LYS A 244 -6.77 12.20 -17.21
C LYS A 244 -7.83 12.74 -16.25
N TYR A 245 -8.36 11.88 -15.37
CA TYR A 245 -9.48 12.20 -14.49
C TYR A 245 -9.06 12.49 -13.05
N GLY A 246 -7.92 11.96 -12.61
CA GLY A 246 -7.49 12.06 -11.22
C GLY A 246 -6.96 13.43 -10.83
N ARG A 247 -7.27 13.85 -9.61
CA ARG A 247 -6.70 15.04 -8.98
C ARG A 247 -5.40 14.66 -8.29
N PRO A 248 -4.24 15.24 -8.67
CA PRO A 248 -3.00 14.98 -7.97
C PRO A 248 -3.05 15.56 -6.54
N ILE A 249 -2.46 14.84 -5.59
CA ILE A 249 -2.31 15.30 -4.20
C ILE A 249 -0.83 15.43 -3.80
N GLY A 250 -0.56 16.31 -2.85
CA GLY A 250 0.78 16.55 -2.28
C GLY A 250 0.92 16.00 -0.86
N LEU A 251 2.08 16.28 -0.24
CA LEU A 251 2.41 15.84 1.12
C LEU A 251 1.54 16.50 2.21
N ASP A 252 0.91 17.63 1.91
CA ASP A 252 0.06 18.38 2.85
C ASP A 252 -1.42 17.96 2.79
N GLU A 253 -1.78 17.07 1.88
CA GLU A 253 -3.16 16.60 1.78
C GLU A 253 -3.54 15.82 3.04
N ARG A 254 -4.65 16.20 3.67
CA ARG A 254 -5.16 15.57 4.88
C ARG A 254 -6.15 14.47 4.50
N ILE A 255 -5.65 13.23 4.47
CA ILE A 255 -6.44 12.04 4.16
C ILE A 255 -6.19 10.97 5.22
N LYS A 256 -7.17 10.09 5.41
CA LYS A 256 -7.01 8.83 6.14
C LYS A 256 -7.31 7.71 5.17
N VAL A 257 -6.36 6.80 4.95
CA VAL A 257 -6.53 5.64 4.08
C VAL A 257 -6.96 4.47 4.96
N ASP A 258 -8.12 3.89 4.64
CA ASP A 258 -8.72 2.82 5.43
C ASP A 258 -8.15 1.45 5.04
N LEU A 259 -7.83 1.28 3.76
CA LEU A 259 -7.36 0.03 3.19
C LEU A 259 -6.26 0.27 2.14
N ILE A 260 -5.20 -0.52 2.20
CA ILE A 260 -4.16 -0.56 1.16
C ILE A 260 -4.24 -1.88 0.41
N VAL A 261 -4.36 -1.81 -0.90
CA VAL A 261 -4.25 -2.94 -1.82
C VAL A 261 -2.91 -2.86 -2.55
N ILE A 262 -2.04 -3.82 -2.31
CA ILE A 262 -0.65 -3.84 -2.79
C ILE A 262 -0.42 -5.00 -3.76
N GLY A 263 0.29 -4.73 -4.86
CA GLY A 263 0.63 -5.75 -5.85
C GLY A 263 1.80 -6.62 -5.39
N SER A 264 1.70 -7.93 -5.59
CA SER A 264 2.71 -8.91 -5.16
C SER A 264 3.07 -9.86 -6.30
N VAL A 265 4.34 -10.29 -6.35
CA VAL A 265 4.82 -11.40 -7.19
C VAL A 265 4.65 -12.71 -6.44
N ALA A 266 5.05 -12.76 -5.17
CA ALA A 266 4.95 -13.94 -4.32
C ALA A 266 4.51 -13.52 -2.91
N VAL A 267 3.75 -14.37 -2.23
CA VAL A 267 3.23 -14.13 -0.88
C VAL A 267 3.22 -15.42 -0.09
N ASP A 268 3.64 -15.36 1.17
CA ASP A 268 3.56 -16.46 2.11
C ASP A 268 2.24 -16.40 2.91
N PRO A 269 1.38 -17.41 2.79
CA PRO A 269 0.09 -17.43 3.47
C PRO A 269 0.19 -17.57 4.99
N SER A 270 1.28 -18.16 5.50
CA SER A 270 1.47 -18.41 6.93
C SER A 270 2.03 -17.20 7.67
N SER A 271 2.94 -16.45 7.03
CA SER A 271 3.63 -15.33 7.66
C SER A 271 3.14 -13.96 7.20
N GLY A 272 2.46 -13.89 6.04
CA GLY A 272 2.13 -12.62 5.37
C GLY A 272 3.34 -11.91 4.75
N ALA A 273 4.51 -12.56 4.70
CA ALA A 273 5.65 -12.05 3.97
C ALA A 273 5.31 -11.95 2.48
N ARG A 274 5.75 -10.88 1.82
CA ARG A 274 5.52 -10.70 0.38
C ARG A 274 6.72 -10.18 -0.36
N LEU A 275 6.79 -10.50 -1.63
CA LEU A 275 7.75 -9.97 -2.57
C LEU A 275 7.03 -9.20 -3.68
N GLY A 276 7.26 -7.89 -3.77
CA GLY A 276 6.88 -7.11 -4.97
C GLY A 276 7.85 -7.34 -6.14
N LYS A 277 7.69 -6.60 -7.24
CA LYS A 277 8.54 -6.71 -8.45
C LYS A 277 10.01 -6.33 -8.29
N GLY A 278 10.39 -5.70 -7.17
CA GLY A 278 11.79 -5.42 -6.82
C GLY A 278 12.23 -3.96 -6.93
N GLU A 279 11.37 -3.04 -7.37
CA GLU A 279 11.73 -1.63 -7.51
C GLU A 279 11.58 -0.79 -6.22
N GLY A 280 10.99 -1.33 -5.14
CA GLY A 280 10.85 -0.64 -3.85
C GLY A 280 9.84 0.52 -3.82
N PHE A 281 9.08 0.76 -4.89
CA PHE A 281 8.14 1.88 -4.96
C PHE A 281 6.96 1.75 -4.00
N ALA A 282 6.42 0.54 -3.83
CA ALA A 282 5.27 0.33 -2.95
C ALA A 282 5.63 0.54 -1.47
N GLU A 283 6.85 0.17 -1.09
CA GLU A 283 7.41 0.42 0.25
C GLU A 283 7.62 1.92 0.49
N LEU A 284 8.04 2.66 -0.54
CA LEU A 284 8.18 4.12 -0.47
C LEU A 284 6.84 4.85 -0.39
N GLU A 285 5.86 4.42 -1.19
CA GLU A 285 4.48 4.87 -1.12
C GLU A 285 3.91 4.69 0.29
N TYR A 286 4.10 3.51 0.88
CA TYR A 286 3.71 3.22 2.26
C TYR A 286 4.41 4.13 3.26
N GLY A 287 5.74 4.26 3.18
CA GLY A 287 6.52 5.11 4.08
C GLY A 287 6.12 6.60 4.02
N MET A 288 5.77 7.12 2.84
CA MET A 288 5.26 8.48 2.70
C MET A 288 3.85 8.65 3.28
N LEU A 289 2.95 7.68 3.09
CA LEU A 289 1.63 7.71 3.71
C LEU A 289 1.73 7.64 5.25
N ARG A 290 2.69 6.87 5.79
CA ARG A 290 3.00 6.87 7.23
C ARG A 290 3.45 8.24 7.71
N TYR A 291 4.37 8.87 6.98
CA TYR A 291 4.85 10.21 7.31
C TYR A 291 3.70 11.24 7.37
N MET A 292 2.76 11.17 6.43
CA MET A 292 1.61 12.06 6.40
C MET A 292 0.60 11.83 7.54
N GLY A 293 0.77 10.76 8.33
CA GLY A 293 -0.26 10.31 9.27
C GLY A 293 -1.52 9.81 8.58
N ALA A 294 -1.43 9.48 7.28
CA ALA A 294 -2.57 8.99 6.51
C ALA A 294 -2.89 7.52 6.80
N ILE A 295 -1.91 6.77 7.32
CA ILE A 295 -2.03 5.37 7.71
C ILE A 295 -1.29 5.12 9.02
N ASP A 296 -1.72 4.10 9.75
CA ASP A 296 -1.12 3.65 11.00
C ASP A 296 -1.02 2.12 11.04
N ASP A 297 -0.66 1.53 12.18
CA ASP A 297 -0.44 0.07 12.29
C ASP A 297 -1.75 -0.73 12.13
N SER A 298 -2.89 -0.07 12.35
CA SER A 298 -4.22 -0.65 12.18
C SER A 298 -4.71 -0.65 10.73
N THR A 299 -4.10 0.14 9.84
CA THR A 299 -4.46 0.14 8.41
C THR A 299 -4.19 -1.23 7.79
N MET A 300 -5.23 -1.88 7.29
CA MET A 300 -5.15 -3.22 6.69
C MET A 300 -4.47 -3.19 5.32
N ILE A 301 -3.60 -4.17 5.08
CA ILE A 301 -2.87 -4.38 3.83
C ILE A 301 -3.37 -5.66 3.18
N VAL A 302 -3.94 -5.54 1.99
CA VAL A 302 -4.53 -6.64 1.23
C VAL A 302 -3.77 -6.82 -0.08
N THR A 303 -3.64 -8.06 -0.54
CA THR A 303 -3.09 -8.36 -1.86
C THR A 303 -4.03 -9.30 -2.62
N THR A 304 -4.17 -9.08 -3.93
CA THR A 304 -4.86 -9.98 -4.85
C THR A 304 -3.83 -10.68 -5.72
N VAL A 305 -3.78 -12.01 -5.68
CA VAL A 305 -2.78 -12.82 -6.39
C VAL A 305 -3.41 -14.12 -6.91
N HIS A 306 -2.75 -14.79 -7.84
CA HIS A 306 -3.11 -16.16 -8.22
C HIS A 306 -2.66 -17.16 -7.14
N ASP A 307 -3.31 -18.33 -7.04
CA ASP A 307 -2.92 -19.39 -6.10
C ASP A 307 -1.46 -19.84 -6.28
N LYS A 308 -0.95 -19.82 -7.52
CA LYS A 308 0.47 -20.12 -7.85
C LYS A 308 1.48 -19.09 -7.36
N GLN A 309 1.00 -17.94 -6.88
CA GLN A 309 1.84 -16.91 -6.26
C GLN A 309 1.92 -17.09 -4.73
N LEU A 310 1.16 -18.04 -4.17
CA LEU A 310 1.35 -18.48 -2.79
C LEU A 310 2.61 -19.35 -2.73
N VAL A 311 3.52 -19.00 -1.83
CA VAL A 311 4.82 -19.69 -1.64
C VAL A 311 5.08 -19.89 -0.15
N ASP A 312 5.89 -20.87 0.20
CA ASP A 312 6.21 -21.23 1.60
C ASP A 312 7.71 -21.06 1.92
N ASP A 313 8.49 -20.49 1.00
CA ASP A 313 9.94 -20.39 1.05
C ASP A 313 10.45 -18.94 1.17
N ILE A 314 9.64 -18.00 1.66
CA ILE A 314 10.09 -16.63 1.96
C ILE A 314 10.77 -16.60 3.34
N PRO A 315 12.11 -16.42 3.43
CA PRO A 315 12.81 -16.33 4.71
C PRO A 315 12.49 -15.02 5.43
N VAL A 316 11.58 -15.07 6.40
CA VAL A 316 11.08 -13.92 7.17
C VAL A 316 12.23 -13.16 7.85
N GLU A 317 13.24 -13.88 8.36
CA GLU A 317 14.41 -13.32 9.02
C GLU A 317 15.33 -12.52 8.09
N LYS A 318 15.21 -12.71 6.77
CA LYS A 318 15.95 -11.95 5.74
C LYS A 318 15.15 -10.77 5.18
N LEU A 319 13.91 -10.56 5.64
CA LEU A 319 13.14 -9.37 5.28
C LEU A 319 13.81 -8.12 5.82
N LEU A 320 13.71 -7.06 5.05
CA LEU A 320 14.19 -5.75 5.41
C LEU A 320 13.11 -5.04 6.21
N VAL A 321 13.51 -4.15 7.12
CA VAL A 321 12.61 -3.36 7.97
C VAL A 321 11.56 -2.53 7.21
N HIS A 322 11.77 -2.31 5.91
CA HIS A 322 10.85 -1.57 5.04
C HIS A 322 9.96 -2.48 4.17
N ASP A 323 10.16 -3.80 4.19
CA ASP A 323 9.27 -4.72 3.49
C ASP A 323 7.90 -4.72 4.18
N VAL A 324 6.86 -4.26 3.49
CA VAL A 324 5.50 -4.18 4.06
C VAL A 324 4.85 -5.57 3.98
N PRO A 325 4.47 -6.21 5.10
CA PRO A 325 3.73 -7.48 5.09
C PRO A 325 2.27 -7.28 4.65
N VAL A 326 1.57 -8.38 4.39
CA VAL A 326 0.13 -8.36 4.06
C VAL A 326 -0.68 -9.02 5.18
N ASP A 327 -1.83 -8.42 5.51
CA ASP A 327 -2.77 -8.91 6.51
C ASP A 327 -3.77 -9.91 5.88
N ILE A 328 -4.16 -9.68 4.62
CA ILE A 328 -5.14 -10.51 3.90
C ILE A 328 -4.68 -10.80 2.48
N ILE A 329 -4.82 -12.04 2.05
CA ILE A 329 -4.51 -12.52 0.70
C ILE A 329 -5.82 -13.00 0.06
N CYS A 330 -6.16 -12.45 -1.09
CA CYS A 330 -7.29 -12.89 -1.89
C CYS A 330 -6.77 -13.59 -3.16
N THR A 331 -7.16 -14.84 -3.35
CA THR A 331 -6.97 -15.58 -4.59
C THR A 331 -8.31 -15.84 -5.28
N PRO A 332 -8.32 -16.33 -6.54
CA PRO A 332 -9.56 -16.78 -7.16
C PRO A 332 -10.31 -17.85 -6.36
N THR A 333 -9.61 -18.66 -5.56
CA THR A 333 -10.20 -19.82 -4.86
C THR A 333 -10.44 -19.60 -3.37
N GLN A 334 -9.71 -18.70 -2.72
CA GLN A 334 -9.76 -18.54 -1.27
C GLN A 334 -9.36 -17.14 -0.78
N VAL A 335 -9.74 -16.84 0.46
CA VAL A 335 -9.29 -15.68 1.23
C VAL A 335 -8.52 -16.19 2.44
N ILE A 336 -7.31 -15.67 2.65
CA ILE A 336 -6.41 -16.07 3.73
C ILE A 336 -6.12 -14.86 4.61
N PHE A 337 -6.37 -14.98 5.91
CA PHE A 337 -5.96 -14.01 6.92
C PHE A 337 -4.64 -14.47 7.52
N THR A 338 -3.58 -13.71 7.31
CA THR A 338 -2.21 -14.15 7.64
C THR A 338 -1.91 -14.05 9.12
N ASN A 339 -2.65 -13.19 9.85
CA ASN A 339 -2.37 -12.82 11.24
C ASN A 339 -0.88 -12.49 11.44
N THR A 340 -0.28 -11.81 10.45
CA THR A 340 1.16 -11.59 10.37
C THR A 340 1.71 -10.95 11.65
N THR A 341 2.79 -11.54 12.17
CA THR A 341 3.55 -10.96 13.29
C THR A 341 4.69 -10.05 12.80
N ILE A 342 4.86 -9.92 11.48
CA ILE A 342 5.89 -9.07 10.88
C ILE A 342 5.50 -7.61 11.14
N PRO A 343 6.37 -6.79 11.76
CA PRO A 343 6.03 -5.42 12.06
C PRO A 343 5.91 -4.60 10.77
N LYS A 344 4.85 -3.79 10.70
CA LYS A 344 4.68 -2.83 9.60
C LYS A 344 5.75 -1.73 9.69
N PRO A 345 6.30 -1.27 8.54
CA PRO A 345 7.26 -0.17 8.51
C PRO A 345 6.75 1.08 9.23
N GLN A 346 7.63 1.82 9.89
CA GLN A 346 7.23 3.00 10.68
C GLN A 346 7.34 4.32 9.89
N GLY A 347 7.83 4.26 8.66
CA GLY A 347 8.04 5.41 7.80
C GLY A 347 9.10 5.13 6.76
N ILE A 348 9.84 6.18 6.38
CA ILE A 348 10.94 6.10 5.43
C ILE A 348 12.25 5.89 6.18
N TYR A 349 13.01 4.88 5.76
CA TYR A 349 14.35 4.57 6.28
C TYR A 349 15.39 5.22 5.38
N TRP A 350 15.72 6.48 5.67
CA TRP A 350 16.58 7.34 4.84
C TRP A 350 17.99 6.77 4.66
N GLU A 351 18.51 6.07 5.67
CA GLU A 351 19.79 5.36 5.65
C GLU A 351 19.81 4.12 4.73
N LYS A 352 18.65 3.74 4.18
CA LYS A 352 18.51 2.65 3.20
C LYS A 352 18.22 3.16 1.79
N LEU A 353 18.02 4.47 1.62
CA LEU A 353 17.72 5.09 0.33
C LEU A 353 18.99 5.58 -0.36
N SER A 354 19.28 5.03 -1.53
CA SER A 354 20.45 5.44 -2.31
C SER A 354 20.34 6.90 -2.79
N PRO A 355 21.48 7.59 -2.99
CA PRO A 355 21.51 8.90 -3.62
C PRO A 355 20.84 8.90 -5.00
N GLU A 356 21.00 7.83 -5.76
CA GLU A 356 20.42 7.67 -7.09
C GLU A 356 18.89 7.62 -7.02
N LYS A 357 18.32 6.88 -6.06
CA LYS A 357 16.86 6.76 -5.88
C LYS A 357 16.25 8.09 -5.45
N LEU A 358 16.91 8.78 -4.51
CA LEU A 358 16.55 10.14 -4.11
C LEU A 358 16.62 11.10 -5.30
N GLY A 359 17.65 10.98 -6.14
CA GLY A 359 17.81 11.77 -7.36
C GLY A 359 16.66 11.58 -8.37
N GLN A 360 16.09 10.39 -8.46
CA GLN A 360 15.01 10.05 -9.40
C GLN A 360 13.62 10.51 -8.95
N ILE A 361 13.35 10.53 -7.64
CA ILE A 361 12.00 10.73 -7.11
C ILE A 361 11.88 12.13 -6.49
N ARG A 362 11.22 13.04 -7.21
CA ARG A 362 11.06 14.45 -6.79
C ARG A 362 10.45 14.57 -5.40
N ILE A 363 9.35 13.84 -5.15
CA ILE A 363 8.60 13.96 -3.90
C ILE A 363 9.43 13.52 -2.68
N LEU A 364 10.32 12.53 -2.84
CA LEU A 364 11.21 12.11 -1.75
C LEU A 364 12.25 13.18 -1.42
N ARG A 365 12.77 13.91 -2.41
CA ARG A 365 13.69 15.04 -2.13
C ARG A 365 13.00 16.17 -1.41
N GLU A 366 11.78 16.49 -1.83
CA GLU A 366 10.94 17.51 -1.19
C GLU A 366 10.66 17.13 0.26
N LEU A 367 10.26 15.88 0.49
CA LEU A 367 10.03 15.34 1.83
C LEU A 367 11.30 15.36 2.69
N LYS A 368 12.44 14.87 2.17
CA LYS A 368 13.72 14.87 2.88
C LYS A 368 14.10 16.29 3.30
N LYS A 369 14.07 17.24 2.37
CA LYS A 369 14.38 18.65 2.62
C LYS A 369 13.47 19.24 3.69
N ARG A 370 12.17 18.95 3.63
CA ARG A 370 11.20 19.42 4.62
C ARG A 370 11.53 18.92 6.02
N ILE A 371 11.80 17.62 6.18
CA ILE A 371 12.15 17.04 7.49
C ILE A 371 13.46 17.64 8.01
N GLU A 372 14.47 17.81 7.16
CA GLU A 372 15.74 18.42 7.56
C GLU A 372 15.56 19.86 8.01
N GLN A 373 14.67 20.63 7.36
CA GLN A 373 14.32 21.99 7.76
C GLN A 373 13.53 22.04 9.07
N GLU A 374 12.56 21.15 9.26
CA GLU A 374 11.71 21.10 10.46
C GLU A 374 12.48 20.61 11.70
N THR A 375 13.40 19.66 11.52
CA THR A 375 14.19 19.07 12.62
C THR A 375 15.54 19.73 12.84
N GLY A 376 16.02 20.54 11.89
CA GLY A 376 17.37 21.10 11.89
C GLY A 376 18.49 20.05 11.76
N THR A 377 18.15 18.80 11.43
CA THR A 377 19.10 17.68 11.36
C THR A 377 19.20 17.16 9.94
N VAL A 378 20.42 16.99 9.43
CA VAL A 378 20.64 16.35 8.13
C VAL A 378 20.31 14.87 8.23
N LEU A 379 19.40 14.40 7.38
CA LEU A 379 18.99 13.01 7.36
C LEU A 379 20.07 12.16 6.68
N PRO A 380 20.25 10.89 7.09
CA PRO A 380 21.21 10.01 6.45
C PRO A 380 20.85 9.71 4.99
N CYS A 381 21.79 9.09 4.28
CA CYS A 381 21.62 8.55 2.95
C CYS A 381 22.17 7.12 2.93
N GLY A 382 21.51 6.24 2.20
CA GLY A 382 21.96 4.86 2.04
C GLY A 382 23.13 4.71 1.07
N PRO A 383 23.63 3.47 0.92
CA PRO A 383 24.70 3.18 -0.02
C PRO A 383 24.24 3.44 -1.47
N SER A 384 25.20 3.75 -2.34
CA SER A 384 24.95 3.87 -3.78
C SER A 384 24.40 2.54 -4.32
N GLU A 385 23.42 2.63 -5.22
CA GLU A 385 22.86 1.46 -5.88
C GLU A 385 22.80 1.66 -7.40
N LYS A 386 23.06 0.59 -8.15
CA LYS A 386 22.83 0.59 -9.59
C LYS A 386 21.33 0.51 -9.85
N LEU A 387 20.73 1.67 -10.10
CA LEU A 387 19.35 1.74 -10.55
C LEU A 387 19.26 1.45 -12.06
N PRO A 388 18.14 0.86 -12.52
CA PRO A 388 17.87 0.81 -13.94
C PRO A 388 17.90 2.23 -14.55
N PRO A 389 18.41 2.39 -15.78
CA PRO A 389 18.58 3.69 -16.40
C PRO A 389 17.23 4.42 -16.52
N THR A 390 17.13 5.58 -15.89
CA THR A 390 16.05 6.53 -16.16
C THR A 390 16.40 7.39 -17.34
N ALA A 391 15.41 7.67 -18.20
CA ALA A 391 15.55 8.65 -19.26
C ALA A 391 16.05 9.99 -18.71
N GLN A 392 17.14 10.49 -19.27
CA GLN A 392 17.56 11.86 -19.03
C GLN A 392 16.48 12.80 -19.53
N ARG A 393 15.99 13.68 -18.65
CA ARG A 393 15.08 14.74 -19.06
C ARG A 393 15.93 15.79 -19.78
N THR A 394 15.76 15.95 -21.09
CA THR A 394 16.34 17.07 -21.82
C THR A 394 15.89 18.35 -21.13
N ARG A 395 16.81 19.09 -20.52
CA ARG A 395 16.52 20.43 -19.99
C ARG A 395 15.99 21.24 -21.17
N ARG A 396 14.69 21.56 -21.18
CA ARG A 396 14.16 22.61 -22.07
C ARG A 396 14.94 23.87 -21.72
N VAL A 397 15.91 24.22 -22.55
CA VAL A 397 16.61 25.50 -22.49
C VAL A 397 15.51 26.56 -22.59
N ARG A 398 15.30 27.31 -21.51
CA ARG A 398 14.53 28.56 -21.56
C ARG A 398 15.26 29.44 -22.57
N ARG A 399 14.78 29.49 -23.81
CA ARG A 399 15.12 30.59 -24.73
C ARG A 399 14.58 31.85 -24.05
N GLN A 400 15.48 32.60 -23.41
CA GLN A 400 15.22 34.00 -23.09
C GLN A 400 14.89 34.67 -24.43
N ARG A 401 13.62 35.06 -24.60
CA ARG A 401 13.25 36.03 -25.63
C ARG A 401 13.92 37.33 -25.19
N ARG A 402 14.89 37.78 -25.99
CA ARG A 402 15.36 39.17 -25.97
C ARG A 402 14.27 40.08 -26.51
#